data_AF-A0A354I3J6-F1
#
_entry.id   AF-A0A354I3J6-F1
#
_cell.length_a   1.000
_cell.length_b   1.000
_cell.length_c   1.000
_cell.angle_alpha   90.00
_cell.angle_beta   90.00
_cell.angle_gamma   90.00
#
_symmetry.space_group_name_H-M   'P 1'
#
loop_
_entity.id
_entity.type
_entity.pdbx_description
1 polymer ?
#
loop_
_entity_poly.entity_id
_entity_poly.type
_entity_poly.pdbx_seq_one_letter_code
_entity_poly.pdbx_strand_id
1 'polypeptide(L)' 'KETTLTAALPSDSEIAVSPDTYEPEAKAYLTKLGFTDFSQPVMELSGGQRKRVALVRTLLTPCDVLILDEPTNHL' A
#
# COMPACT_ATOMS: atom_id res chain seq x y z
N LYS A 1 -0.65 -15.74 -3.95
CA LYS A 1 0.16 -15.33 -2.78
C LYS A 1 0.17 -13.82 -2.78
N GLU A 2 -0.15 -13.19 -1.66
CA GLU A 2 -0.19 -11.73 -1.56
C GLU A 2 1.24 -11.16 -1.63
N THR A 3 1.48 -10.27 -2.58
CA THR A 3 2.77 -9.58 -2.80
C THR A 3 2.71 -8.15 -2.28
N THR A 4 3.87 -7.51 -2.14
CA THR A 4 4.00 -6.08 -1.77
C THR A 4 3.08 -5.19 -2.61
N LEU A 5 3.02 -5.43 -3.93
CA LEU A 5 2.15 -4.67 -4.82
C LEU A 5 0.68 -4.94 -4.58
N THR A 6 0.27 -6.21 -4.53
CA THR A 6 -1.16 -6.55 -4.38
C THR A 6 -1.72 -6.09 -3.03
N ALA A 7 -0.89 -6.05 -1.99
CA ALA A 7 -1.30 -5.52 -0.68
C ALA A 7 -1.36 -3.99 -0.61
N ALA A 8 -0.64 -3.30 -1.51
CA ALA A 8 -0.68 -1.85 -1.62
C ALA A 8 -1.87 -1.34 -2.46
N LEU A 9 -2.54 -2.22 -3.21
CA LEU A 9 -3.71 -1.86 -4.00
C LEU A 9 -4.98 -1.85 -3.14
N PRO A 10 -5.93 -0.93 -3.40
CA PRO A 10 -7.26 -1.01 -2.81
C PRO A 10 -7.95 -2.32 -3.22
N SER A 11 -8.80 -2.85 -2.35
CA SER A 11 -9.63 -4.03 -2.66
C SER A 11 -10.82 -3.66 -3.53
N ASP A 12 -11.34 -4.62 -4.30
CA ASP A 12 -12.52 -4.42 -5.17
C ASP A 12 -13.75 -3.88 -4.42
N SER A 13 -13.88 -4.16 -3.12
CA SER A 13 -14.99 -3.66 -2.29
C SER A 13 -14.82 -2.20 -1.86
N GLU A 14 -13.63 -1.63 -2.01
CA GLU A 14 -13.28 -0.27 -1.55
C GLU A 14 -13.36 0.76 -2.69
N ILE A 15 -13.38 0.32 -3.95
CA ILE A 15 -13.30 1.18 -5.13
C ILE A 15 -14.34 0.79 -6.19
N ALA A 16 -14.82 1.79 -6.94
CA ALA A 16 -15.78 1.59 -8.02
C ALA A 16 -15.12 1.16 -9.36
N VAL A 17 -13.80 1.21 -9.43
CA VAL A 17 -12.97 0.87 -10.60
C VAL A 17 -12.06 -0.32 -10.28
N SER A 18 -11.39 -0.90 -11.29
CA SER A 18 -10.45 -2.01 -11.06
C SER A 18 -9.21 -1.56 -10.25
N PRO A 19 -8.73 -2.36 -9.29
CA PRO A 19 -7.48 -2.13 -8.56
C PRO A 19 -6.27 -1.86 -9.46
N ASP A 20 -6.21 -2.50 -10.62
CA ASP A 20 -5.09 -2.36 -11.58
C ASP A 20 -4.91 -0.92 -12.06
N THR A 21 -5.98 -0.11 -12.00
CA THR A 21 -5.93 1.32 -12.35
C THR A 21 -4.96 2.09 -11.46
N TYR A 22 -4.81 1.67 -10.20
CA TYR A 22 -3.95 2.30 -9.20
C TYR A 22 -2.52 1.74 -9.19
N GLU A 23 -2.22 0.72 -9.99
CA GLU A 23 -0.91 0.06 -10.02
C GLU A 23 0.26 1.03 -10.26
N PRO A 24 0.18 1.99 -11.21
CA PRO A 24 1.26 2.95 -11.43
C PRO A 24 1.55 3.82 -10.19
N GLU A 25 0.50 4.28 -9.52
CA GLU A 25 0.58 5.14 -8.34
C GLU A 25 1.05 4.35 -7.11
N ALA A 26 0.58 3.12 -6.95
CA ALA A 26 1.06 2.18 -5.93
C ALA A 26 2.57 1.95 -6.07
N LYS A 27 3.05 1.62 -7.28
CA LYS A 27 4.49 1.46 -7.52
C LYS A 27 5.27 2.74 -7.23
N ALA A 28 4.73 3.91 -7.62
CA ALA A 28 5.38 5.19 -7.34
C ALA A 28 5.52 5.46 -5.84
N TYR A 29 4.47 5.25 -5.04
CA TYR A 29 4.51 5.43 -3.59
C TYR A 29 5.37 4.37 -2.89
N LEU A 30 5.26 3.11 -3.28
CA LEU A 30 6.11 2.04 -2.77
C LEU A 30 7.60 2.35 -3.03
N THR A 31 7.95 2.82 -4.22
CA THR A 31 9.32 3.24 -4.53
C THR A 31 9.78 4.38 -3.62
N LYS A 32 8.94 5.41 -3.42
CA LYS A 32 9.24 6.53 -2.49
C LYS A 32 9.44 6.07 -1.05
N LEU A 33 8.77 4.98 -0.66
CA LEU A 33 8.88 4.38 0.68
C LEU A 33 9.98 3.30 0.76
N GLY A 34 10.81 3.13 -0.27
CA GLY A 34 11.99 2.28 -0.25
C GLY A 34 11.75 0.82 -0.64
N PHE A 35 10.62 0.50 -1.27
CA PHE A 35 10.37 -0.83 -1.83
C PHE A 35 10.91 -0.92 -3.25
N THR A 36 11.79 -1.89 -3.50
CA THR A 36 12.38 -2.17 -4.81
C THR A 36 11.88 -3.48 -5.42
N ASP A 37 11.40 -4.42 -4.60
CA ASP A 37 10.76 -5.67 -5.03
C ASP A 37 9.26 -5.67 -4.73
N PHE A 38 8.48 -5.52 -5.80
CA PHE A 38 7.02 -5.51 -5.77
C PHE A 38 6.40 -6.92 -5.73
N SER A 39 7.18 -7.94 -6.08
CA SER A 39 6.77 -9.34 -6.13
C SER A 39 7.04 -10.09 -4.82
N GLN A 40 7.84 -9.48 -3.92
CA GLN A 40 8.14 -10.02 -2.60
C GLN A 40 6.84 -10.37 -1.85
N PRO A 41 6.72 -11.57 -1.26
CA PRO A 41 5.59 -11.93 -0.43
C PRO A 41 5.47 -11.02 0.81
N VAL A 42 4.26 -10.53 1.11
CA VAL A 42 4.03 -9.62 2.25
C VAL A 42 4.41 -10.25 3.60
N MET A 43 4.27 -11.56 3.70
CA MET A 43 4.64 -12.32 4.89
C MET A 43 6.13 -12.22 5.24
N GLU A 44 7.00 -11.93 4.27
CA GLU A 44 8.45 -11.78 4.45
C GLU A 44 8.85 -10.35 4.83
N LEU A 45 7.93 -9.39 4.76
CA LEU A 45 8.18 -8.01 5.15
C LEU A 45 8.28 -7.86 6.67
N SER A 46 9.16 -6.99 7.13
CA SER A 46 9.20 -6.56 8.54
C SER A 46 7.91 -5.86 8.95
N GLY A 47 7.65 -5.74 10.26
CA GLY A 47 6.46 -5.03 10.76
C GLY A 47 6.35 -3.59 10.25
N GLY A 48 7.46 -2.85 10.23
CA GLY A 48 7.50 -1.48 9.70
C GLY A 48 7.28 -1.40 8.19
N GLN A 49 7.79 -2.37 7.43
CA GLN A 49 7.49 -2.47 5.99
C GLN A 49 6.01 -2.77 5.74
N ARG A 50 5.41 -3.70 6.48
CA ARG A 50 3.96 -3.97 6.37
C ARG A 50 3.11 -2.73 6.67
N LYS A 51 3.48 -1.94 7.69
CA LYS A 51 2.83 -0.66 7.98
C LYS A 51 2.94 0.33 6.81
N ARG A 52 4.11 0.44 6.19
CA ARG A 52 4.31 1.30 5.00
C ARG A 52 3.48 0.84 3.80
N VAL A 53 3.38 -0.46 3.55
CA VAL A 53 2.51 -1.01 2.48
C VAL A 53 1.03 -0.67 2.76
N ALA A 54 0.58 -0.87 4.01
CA ALA A 54 -0.77 -0.51 4.42
C ALA A 54 -1.03 1.00 4.26
N LEU A 55 -0.07 1.85 4.59
CA LEU A 55 -0.16 3.28 4.36
C LEU A 55 -0.36 3.62 2.88
N VAL A 56 0.36 2.97 1.96
CA VAL A 56 0.16 3.17 0.50
C VAL A 56 -1.27 2.82 0.10
N ARG A 57 -1.78 1.66 0.52
CA ARG A 57 -3.16 1.27 0.23
C ARG A 57 -4.17 2.29 0.76
N THR A 58 -3.99 2.74 1.99
CA THR A 58 -4.87 3.75 2.61
C THR A 58 -4.84 5.07 1.83
N LEU A 59 -3.68 5.49 1.32
CA LEU A 59 -3.56 6.72 0.52
C LEU A 59 -4.20 6.59 -0.87
N LEU A 60 -4.26 5.39 -1.44
CA LEU A 60 -4.89 5.12 -2.74
C LEU A 60 -6.38 4.84 -2.64
N THR A 61 -6.86 4.50 -1.45
CA THR A 61 -8.27 4.21 -1.21
C THR A 61 -9.05 5.52 -1.11
N PRO A 62 -10.04 5.78 -2.00
CA PRO A 62 -10.84 6.99 -1.93
C PRO A 62 -11.57 7.10 -0.58
N CYS A 63 -11.42 8.25 0.09
CA CYS A 63 -12.12 8.54 1.34
C CYS A 63 -12.34 10.06 1.48
N ASP A 64 -13.43 10.45 2.16
CA ASP A 64 -13.72 11.86 2.42
C ASP A 64 -12.86 12.42 3.56
N VAL A 65 -12.54 11.57 4.54
CA VAL A 65 -11.73 11.91 5.70
C VAL A 65 -10.79 10.75 6.01
N LEU A 66 -9.49 11.05 6.06
CA LEU A 66 -8.44 10.13 6.47
C LEU A 66 -7.88 10.54 7.83
N ILE A 67 -8.01 9.67 8.83
CA ILE A 67 -7.42 9.86 10.16
C ILE A 67 -6.22 8.95 10.29
N LEU A 68 -5.07 9.53 10.60
CA LEU A 68 -3.81 8.82 10.83
C LEU A 68 -3.33 9.12 12.25
N ASP A 69 -3.20 8.09 13.07
CA ASP A 69 -2.60 8.20 14.40
C ASP A 69 -1.13 7.75 14.33
N GLU A 70 -0.21 8.67 14.60
CA GLU A 70 1.25 8.45 14.56
C GLU A 70 1.76 7.67 13.31
N PRO A 71 1.47 8.13 12.08
CA PRO A 71 1.75 7.37 10.85
C PRO A 71 3.25 7.21 10.53
N THR A 72 4.11 7.93 11.24
CA THR A 72 5.56 7.97 11.01
C THR A 72 6.38 7.27 12.10
N ASN A 73 5.74 6.71 13.13
CA ASN A 73 6.46 6.16 14.26
C ASN A 73 7.20 4.87 13.85
N HIS A 74 8.53 4.89 13.95
CA HIS A 74 9.47 3.86 13.47
C HIS A 74 9.59 3.72 11.93
N LEU A 75 9.40 4.80 11.16
CA LEU A 75 9.79 4.88 9.74
C LEU A 75 11.32 4.83 9.56
#